data_AF-A0A8D8S318-F1
#
_entry.id   AF-A0A8D8S318-F1
#
_cell.length_a   1.000
_cell.length_b   1.000
_cell.length_c   1.000
_cell.angle_alpha   90.00
_cell.angle_beta   90.00
_cell.angle_gamma   90.00
#
_symmetry.space_group_name_H-M   'P 1'
#
loop_
_entity.id
_entity.type
_entity.pdbx_description
1 polymer ?
#
loop_
_entity_poly.entity_id
_entity_poly.type
_entity_poly.pdbx_seq_one_letter_code
_entity_poly.pdbx_strand_id
1 'polypeptide(L)'
;MPPPAIKTPFTDMFPSACSHQTFGRCRKFEDRYLQCIEAYGQSKLCETKCKDFQDDLIECNTMDKQIKRIKLMDKERQRQINAGERPKGKEYMEPAPELNSYGGTFFGTHW
;
A
#
# COMPACT_ATOMS: atom_id res chain seq x y z
N MET A 1 -1.98 8.56 -14.17
CA MET A 1 -3.18 9.41 -14.35
C MET A 1 -3.14 9.94 -15.77
N PRO A 2 -4.19 9.74 -16.60
CA PRO A 2 -4.20 10.33 -17.94
C PRO A 2 -4.14 11.86 -17.81
N PRO A 3 -3.46 12.57 -18.74
CA PRO A 3 -3.47 14.02 -18.75
C PRO A 3 -4.92 14.52 -18.80
N PRO A 4 -5.25 15.62 -18.11
CA PRO A 4 -6.61 16.14 -18.09
C PRO A 4 -7.06 16.43 -19.53
N ALA A 5 -8.21 15.88 -19.91
CA ALA A 5 -8.76 16.03 -21.27
C ALA A 5 -9.08 17.49 -21.61
N ILE A 6 -9.25 18.34 -20.60
CA ILE A 6 -9.49 19.79 -20.74
C ILE A 6 -8.49 20.50 -19.81
N LYS A 7 -7.61 21.31 -20.41
CA LYS A 7 -6.66 22.15 -19.67
C LYS A 7 -7.36 23.45 -19.26
N THR A 8 -7.48 23.67 -17.96
CA THR A 8 -8.05 24.86 -17.34
C THR A 8 -7.12 25.32 -16.22
N PRO A 9 -7.12 26.61 -15.85
CA PRO A 9 -6.27 27.09 -14.75
C PRO A 9 -6.53 26.36 -13.43
N PHE A 10 -7.75 25.84 -13.22
CA PHE A 10 -8.08 25.01 -12.06
C PHE A 10 -7.47 23.60 -12.13
N THR A 11 -7.38 23.00 -13.31
CA THR A 11 -6.79 21.66 -13.48
C THR A 11 -5.26 21.69 -13.43
N ASP A 12 -4.62 22.83 -13.73
CA ASP A 12 -3.18 23.05 -13.54
C ASP A 12 -2.80 23.44 -12.10
N MET A 13 -3.72 24.02 -11.32
CA MET A 13 -3.44 24.47 -9.94
C MET A 13 -3.61 23.38 -8.87
N PHE A 14 -4.51 22.42 -9.08
CA PHE A 14 -4.76 21.32 -8.13
C PHE A 14 -4.26 19.90 -8.50
N PRO A 15 -3.31 19.67 -9.43
CA PRO A 15 -2.86 18.31 -9.75
C PRO A 15 -2.12 17.65 -8.57
N SER A 16 -1.51 18.43 -7.69
CA SER A 16 -0.86 17.99 -6.45
C SER A 16 -1.83 17.58 -5.33
N ALA A 17 -3.11 17.95 -5.43
CA ALA A 17 -4.15 17.58 -4.46
C ALA A 17 -4.77 16.19 -4.75
N CYS A 18 -4.78 15.79 -6.03
CA CYS A 18 -5.29 14.49 -6.47
C CYS A 18 -4.18 13.45 -6.71
N SER A 19 -2.90 13.86 -6.69
CA SER A 19 -1.76 12.95 -6.82
C SER A 19 -1.05 12.75 -5.47
N HIS A 20 -0.47 11.58 -5.26
CA HIS A 20 0.35 11.29 -4.09
C HIS A 20 1.80 11.80 -4.24
N GLN A 21 2.09 12.55 -5.32
CA GLN A 21 3.42 13.05 -5.67
C GLN A 21 4.05 13.94 -4.59
N THR A 22 3.23 14.72 -3.86
CA THR A 22 3.73 15.68 -2.87
C THR A 22 4.03 15.00 -1.52
N PHE A 23 3.08 14.24 -0.92
CA PHE A 23 3.23 13.66 0.43
C PHE A 23 2.33 12.43 0.70
N GLY A 24 2.39 11.39 -0.15
CA GLY A 24 1.57 10.18 0.07
C GLY A 24 2.36 8.93 0.47
N ARG A 25 1.79 8.14 1.41
CA ARG A 25 2.22 6.76 1.72
C ARG A 25 2.35 5.89 0.47
N CYS A 26 1.53 6.16 -0.55
CA CYS A 26 1.46 5.40 -1.80
C CYS A 26 2.29 5.98 -2.95
N ARG A 27 3.14 7.00 -2.70
CA ARG A 27 3.94 7.68 -3.73
C ARG A 27 4.78 6.72 -4.58
N LYS A 28 5.43 5.73 -3.95
CA LYS A 28 6.28 4.75 -4.67
C LYS A 28 5.47 3.85 -5.61
N PHE A 29 4.23 3.52 -5.26
CA PHE A 29 3.35 2.72 -6.11
C PHE A 29 2.81 3.56 -7.27
N GLU A 30 2.47 4.83 -7.01
CA GLU A 30 2.06 5.76 -8.06
C GLU A 30 3.20 6.00 -9.06
N ASP A 31 4.44 6.21 -8.59
CA ASP A 31 5.62 6.39 -9.44
C ASP A 31 5.87 5.18 -10.37
N ARG A 32 5.81 3.95 -9.83
CA ARG A 32 5.94 2.73 -10.64
C ARG A 32 4.84 2.57 -11.68
N TYR A 33 3.60 2.91 -11.30
CA TYR A 33 2.48 2.86 -12.23
C TYR A 33 2.64 3.89 -13.36
N LEU A 34 3.10 5.11 -13.04
CA LEU A 34 3.38 6.15 -14.02
C LEU A 34 4.52 5.77 -14.97
N GLN A 35 5.62 5.23 -14.46
CA GLN A 35 6.74 4.74 -15.29
C GLN A 35 6.30 3.64 -16.25
N CYS A 36 5.40 2.75 -15.81
CA CYS A 36 4.85 1.72 -16.69
C CYS A 36 4.00 2.33 -17.82
N ILE A 37 3.12 3.29 -17.50
CA ILE A 37 2.31 4.00 -18.50
C ILE A 37 3.19 4.76 -19.49
N GLU A 38 4.25 5.40 -19.01
CA GLU A 38 5.19 6.14 -19.85
C GLU A 38 5.92 5.22 -20.84
N ALA A 39 6.33 4.03 -20.39
CA ALA A 39 7.01 3.05 -21.23
C ALA A 39 6.12 2.45 -22.33
N TYR A 40 4.84 2.18 -22.05
CA TYR A 40 3.92 1.50 -22.99
C TYR A 40 2.97 2.44 -23.75
N GLY A 41 2.87 3.70 -23.35
CA GLY A 41 1.96 4.70 -23.92
C GLY A 41 0.47 4.40 -23.67
N GLN A 42 -0.43 5.25 -24.17
CA GLN A 42 -1.91 5.06 -24.09
C GLN A 42 -2.43 3.99 -25.06
N SER A 43 -1.79 2.81 -25.07
CA SER A 43 -2.20 1.67 -25.88
C SER A 43 -2.99 0.67 -25.03
N LYS A 44 -3.86 -0.14 -25.67
CA LYS A 44 -4.57 -1.25 -25.00
C LYS A 44 -3.61 -2.24 -24.31
N LEU A 45 -2.35 -2.28 -24.74
CA LEU A 45 -1.31 -3.09 -24.08
C LEU A 45 -1.01 -2.59 -22.67
N CYS A 46 -1.08 -1.28 -22.42
CA CYS A 46 -0.80 -0.67 -21.11
C CYS A 46 -1.72 -1.20 -20.01
N GLU A 47 -3.02 -1.36 -20.29
CA GLU A 47 -3.98 -1.90 -19.31
C GLU A 47 -3.64 -3.33 -18.87
N THR A 48 -3.10 -4.14 -19.78
CA THR A 48 -2.72 -5.53 -19.47
C THR A 48 -1.36 -5.63 -18.79
N LYS A 49 -0.39 -4.80 -19.19
CA LYS A 49 1.00 -4.84 -18.70
C LYS A 49 1.18 -4.09 -17.39
N CYS A 50 0.44 -3.01 -17.17
CA CYS A 50 0.53 -2.18 -15.97
C CYS A 50 -0.52 -2.56 -14.91
N LYS A 51 -1.27 -3.65 -15.12
CA LYS A 51 -2.35 -4.10 -14.21
C LYS A 51 -1.83 -4.35 -12.80
N ASP A 52 -0.68 -5.01 -12.65
CA ASP A 52 -0.12 -5.32 -11.34
C ASP A 52 0.23 -4.04 -10.56
N PHE A 53 0.85 -3.06 -11.22
CA PHE A 53 1.17 -1.77 -10.61
C PHE A 53 -0.08 -0.95 -10.27
N GLN A 54 -1.13 -1.06 -11.08
CA GLN A 54 -2.42 -0.44 -10.82
C GLN A 54 -3.10 -1.08 -9.59
N ASP A 55 -3.10 -2.42 -9.52
CA ASP A 55 -3.69 -3.16 -8.42
C ASP A 55 -2.96 -2.90 -7.10
N ASP A 56 -1.64 -2.72 -7.12
CA ASP A 56 -0.84 -2.32 -5.96
C ASP A 56 -1.15 -0.88 -5.50
N LEU A 57 -1.34 0.06 -6.43
CA LEU A 57 -1.73 1.42 -6.09
C LEU A 57 -3.14 1.47 -5.47
N ILE A 58 -4.08 0.69 -6.01
CA ILE A 58 -5.42 0.53 -5.45
C ILE A 58 -5.34 -0.10 -4.06
N GLU A 59 -4.56 -1.16 -3.89
CA GLU A 59 -4.37 -1.81 -2.58
C GLU A 59 -3.78 -0.86 -1.55
N CYS A 60 -2.79 -0.06 -1.92
CA CYS A 60 -2.20 0.91 -0.99
C CYS A 60 -3.24 1.96 -0.54
N ASN A 61 -4.14 2.36 -1.42
CA ASN A 61 -5.19 3.35 -1.12
C ASN A 61 -6.34 2.77 -0.29
N THR A 62 -6.78 1.53 -0.56
CA THR A 62 -7.91 0.94 0.15
C THR A 62 -7.50 0.10 1.36
N MET A 63 -6.26 -0.39 1.39
CA MET A 63 -5.72 -1.34 2.36
C MET A 63 -6.54 -2.64 2.51
N ASP A 64 -7.33 -3.00 1.50
CA ASP A 64 -8.29 -4.09 1.60
C ASP A 64 -7.62 -5.44 1.86
N LYS A 65 -6.53 -5.74 1.15
CA LYS A 65 -5.80 -7.01 1.31
C LYS A 65 -5.13 -7.06 2.66
N GLN A 66 -4.50 -5.96 3.10
CA GLN A 66 -3.92 -5.86 4.44
C GLN A 66 -4.94 -6.09 5.56
N ILE A 67 -6.13 -5.47 5.47
CA ILE A 67 -7.20 -5.66 6.47
C ILE A 67 -7.69 -7.10 6.47
N LYS A 68 -7.92 -7.70 5.30
CA LYS A 68 -8.32 -9.12 5.18
C LYS A 68 -7.29 -10.04 5.82
N ARG A 69 -6.00 -9.79 5.59
CA ARG A 69 -4.91 -10.56 6.20
C ARG A 69 -4.96 -10.48 7.73
N ILE A 70 -5.10 -9.28 8.29
CA ILE A 70 -5.18 -9.09 9.74
C ILE A 70 -6.40 -9.82 10.33
N LYS A 71 -7.56 -9.73 9.68
CA LYS A 71 -8.78 -10.44 10.11
C LYS A 71 -8.59 -11.96 10.12
N LEU A 72 -7.92 -12.52 9.12
CA LEU A 72 -7.64 -13.95 9.05
C LEU A 72 -6.65 -14.39 10.15
N MET A 73 -5.59 -13.60 10.37
CA MET A 73 -4.64 -13.86 11.46
C MET A 73 -5.32 -13.81 12.82
N ASP A 74 -6.24 -12.86 13.03
CA ASP A 74 -6.97 -12.75 14.28
C ASP A 74 -7.97 -13.90 14.47
N LYS A 75 -8.68 -14.32 13.41
CA LYS A 75 -9.58 -15.48 13.46
C LYS A 75 -8.84 -16.76 13.84
N GLU A 76 -7.67 -17.00 13.26
CA GLU A 76 -6.85 -18.17 13.60
C GLU A 76 -6.30 -18.07 15.03
N ARG A 77 -5.90 -16.87 15.47
CA ARG A 77 -5.51 -16.62 16.87
C ARG A 77 -6.62 -17.00 17.84
N GLN A 78 -7.86 -16.57 17.59
CA GLN A 78 -9.01 -16.92 18.42
C GLN A 78 -9.26 -18.43 18.45
N ARG A 79 -9.08 -19.13 17.32
CA ARG A 79 -9.17 -20.60 17.25
C ARG A 79 -8.16 -21.26 18.21
N GLN A 80 -6.92 -20.81 18.18
CA GLN A 80 -5.83 -21.35 19.01
C GLN A 80 -6.02 -21.04 20.50
N ILE A 81 -6.54 -19.86 20.84
CA ILE A 81 -6.89 -19.49 22.23
C ILE A 81 -8.00 -20.41 22.76
N ASN A 82 -9.05 -20.61 21.97
CA ASN A 82 -10.17 -21.48 22.35
C ASN A 82 -9.78 -22.95 22.47
N ALA A 83 -8.84 -23.41 21.63
CA ALA A 83 -8.28 -24.75 21.71
C ALA A 83 -7.26 -24.93 22.86
N GLY A 84 -6.83 -23.84 23.50
CA GLY A 84 -5.81 -23.89 24.56
C GLY A 84 -4.38 -24.15 24.04
N GLU A 85 -4.14 -24.00 22.74
CA GLU A 85 -2.82 -24.23 22.11
C GLU A 85 -1.80 -23.13 22.45
N ARG A 86 -2.25 -21.93 22.87
CA ARG A 86 -1.37 -20.80 23.24
C ARG A 86 -1.18 -20.69 24.76
N PRO A 87 0.03 -20.35 25.25
CA PRO A 87 0.28 -20.17 26.67
C PRO A 87 -0.51 -18.98 27.24
N LYS A 88 -1.21 -19.21 28.36
CA LYS A 88 -1.99 -18.19 29.07
C LYS A 88 -1.09 -16.99 29.42
N GLY A 89 -1.54 -15.78 29.07
CA GLY A 89 -0.79 -14.54 29.29
C GLY A 89 0.07 -14.03 28.12
N LYS A 90 0.19 -14.79 27.02
CA LYS A 90 0.83 -14.34 25.75
C LYS A 90 -0.11 -14.46 24.55
N GLU A 91 -1.40 -14.30 24.79
CA GLU A 91 -2.46 -14.53 23.78
C GLU A 91 -2.41 -13.51 22.64
N TYR A 92 -2.04 -12.25 22.95
CA TYR A 92 -2.00 -11.13 22.00
C TYR A 92 -0.63 -10.47 21.87
N MET A 93 0.28 -10.75 22.80
CA MET A 93 1.65 -10.24 22.77
C MET A 93 2.60 -11.40 22.51
N GLU A 94 2.95 -11.59 21.25
CA GLU A 94 4.34 -11.96 20.98
C GLU A 94 5.21 -10.80 21.51
N PRO A 95 6.38 -11.06 22.10
CA PRO A 95 7.25 -9.99 22.57
C PRO A 95 7.39 -8.98 21.44
N ALA A 96 7.26 -7.68 21.76
CA ALA A 96 7.39 -6.63 20.77
C ALA A 96 8.63 -6.96 19.92
N PRO A 97 8.50 -7.09 18.59
CA PRO A 97 9.67 -7.30 17.75
C PRO A 97 10.72 -6.28 18.18
N GLU A 98 11.95 -6.76 18.41
CA GLU A 98 13.01 -5.89 18.93
C GLU A 98 13.09 -4.63 18.06
N LEU A 99 13.56 -3.50 18.59
CA LEU A 99 13.58 -2.22 17.88
C LEU A 99 14.27 -2.30 16.48
N ASN A 100 15.15 -3.29 16.33
CA ASN A 100 15.93 -3.71 15.17
C ASN A 100 15.21 -4.71 14.21
N SER A 101 14.04 -5.24 14.55
CA SER A 101 13.29 -6.21 13.73
C SER A 101 12.57 -5.56 12.56
N TYR A 102 12.11 -4.32 12.69
CA TYR A 102 11.73 -3.47 11.58
C TYR A 102 12.92 -2.59 11.29
N GLY A 103 13.90 -3.07 10.51
CA GLY A 103 15.16 -2.35 10.24
C GLY A 103 14.95 -0.83 10.19
N GLY A 104 15.38 -0.13 11.23
CA GLY A 104 14.95 1.25 11.45
C GLY A 104 15.32 1.72 12.85
N THR A 105 16.51 2.30 12.96
CA THR A 105 16.87 3.12 14.10
C THR A 105 15.83 4.22 14.32
N PHE A 106 15.63 4.60 15.58
CA PHE A 106 14.73 5.65 16.08
C PHE A 106 14.67 6.95 15.23
N PHE A 107 15.71 7.26 14.48
CA PHE A 107 15.71 8.24 13.38
C PHE A 107 15.54 7.51 12.05
N GLY A 108 14.34 7.59 11.48
CA GLY A 108 13.96 6.84 10.29
C GLY A 108 14.88 7.05 9.10
N THR A 109 15.12 5.96 8.37
CA THR A 109 15.08 5.88 6.90
C THR A 109 15.20 4.41 6.53
N HIS A 110 14.13 3.83 5.99
CA HIS A 110 14.25 2.71 5.06
C HIS A 110 13.61 3.15 3.75
N TRP A 111 14.50 3.45 2.79
CA TRP A 111 14.15 3.64 1.39
C TRP A 111 13.91 2.27 0.74
#